data_AF-A0A2V4NQG5-F1
#
_entry.id   AF-A0A2V4NQG5-F1
#
_cell.length_a   1.000
_cell.length_b   1.000
_cell.length_c   1.000
_cell.angle_alpha   90.00
_cell.angle_beta   90.00
_cell.angle_gamma   90.00
#
_symmetry.space_group_name_H-M   'P 1'
#
loop_
_entity.id
_entity.type
_entity.pdbx_description
1 polymer ?
#
loop_
_entity_poly.entity_id
_entity_poly.type
_entity_poly.pdbx_seq_one_letter_code
_entity_poly.pdbx_strand_id
1 'polypeptide(L)'
;MQPSIGRIVHYVSHGTPGGEYTQECRAAIITELTSDPNHPNQVGLAVLNPTGIHLNRAVPYNNGDGQPGHPSCPDAQSHGQPFRYCGCGWTEPTPVGGTWHWPERT
;
A
#
# COMPACT_ATOMS: atom_id res chain seq x y z
N MET A 1 14.92 -2.55 1.20
CA MET A 1 15.60 -1.77 0.14
C MET A 1 15.17 -0.31 0.25
N GLN A 2 16.06 0.66 -0.01
CA GLN A 2 15.74 2.10 0.07
C GLN A 2 14.97 2.55 -1.18
N PRO A 3 13.85 3.29 -1.06
CA PRO A 3 13.14 3.83 -2.22
C PRO A 3 13.99 4.87 -2.97
N SER A 4 13.88 4.89 -4.30
CA SER A 4 14.52 5.89 -5.17
C SER A 4 13.67 6.15 -6.42
N ILE A 5 13.73 7.37 -6.95
CA ILE A 5 12.98 7.79 -8.13
C ILE A 5 13.40 6.95 -9.34
N GLY A 6 12.42 6.57 -10.17
CA GLY A 6 12.61 5.77 -11.39
C GLY A 6 12.63 4.26 -11.15
N ARG A 7 12.53 3.78 -9.90
CA ARG A 7 12.43 2.35 -9.60
C ARG A 7 11.05 1.80 -9.93
N ILE A 8 11.03 0.60 -10.51
CA ILE A 8 9.81 -0.19 -10.72
C ILE A 8 9.48 -0.94 -9.42
N VAL A 9 8.22 -0.83 -8.99
CA VAL A 9 7.66 -1.44 -7.78
C VAL A 9 6.28 -2.03 -8.07
N HIS A 10 5.76 -2.81 -7.13
CA HIS A 10 4.37 -3.28 -7.17
C HIS A 10 3.48 -2.33 -6.38
N TYR A 11 2.37 -1.93 -6.99
CA TYR A 11 1.27 -1.21 -6.35
C TYR A 11 0.10 -2.17 -6.15
N VAL A 12 -0.45 -2.20 -4.94
CA VAL A 12 -1.59 -3.05 -4.59
C VAL A 12 -2.79 -2.16 -4.31
N SER A 13 -3.82 -2.23 -5.15
CA SER A 13 -5.08 -1.53 -4.87
C SER A 13 -5.79 -2.18 -3.70
N HIS A 14 -6.41 -1.36 -2.86
CA HIS A 14 -7.17 -1.85 -1.72
C HIS A 14 -8.58 -2.33 -2.09
N GLY A 15 -8.97 -2.14 -3.36
CA GLY A 15 -10.35 -2.37 -3.78
C GLY A 15 -11.32 -1.42 -3.10
N THR A 16 -12.61 -1.60 -3.35
CA THR A 16 -13.66 -0.84 -2.65
C THR A 16 -14.32 -1.71 -1.59
N PRO A 17 -14.76 -1.14 -0.45
CA PRO A 17 -15.43 -1.90 0.61
C PRO A 17 -16.65 -2.71 0.13
N GLY A 18 -17.35 -2.24 -0.91
CA GLY A 18 -18.49 -2.94 -1.52
C GLY A 18 -18.13 -4.03 -2.53
N GLY A 19 -16.83 -4.30 -2.77
CA GLY A 19 -16.37 -5.32 -3.72
C GLY A 19 -16.54 -4.97 -5.20
N GLU A 20 -17.01 -3.76 -5.53
CA GLU A 20 -17.15 -3.27 -6.90
C GLU A 20 -15.82 -3.30 -7.67
N TYR A 21 -14.72 -2.99 -6.96
CA TYR A 21 -13.35 -3.14 -7.45
C TYR A 21 -12.56 -4.09 -6.56
N THR A 22 -11.95 -5.09 -7.19
CA THR A 22 -11.07 -6.06 -6.54
C THR A 22 -9.72 -5.45 -6.17
N GLN A 23 -9.05 -6.09 -5.21
CA GLN A 23 -7.64 -5.87 -4.97
C GLN A 23 -6.83 -6.42 -6.14
N GLU A 24 -5.98 -5.58 -6.74
CA GLU A 24 -5.20 -5.90 -7.94
C GLU A 24 -3.76 -5.41 -7.75
N CYS A 25 -2.80 -6.24 -8.16
CA CYS A 25 -1.38 -5.90 -8.19
C CYS A 25 -1.01 -5.31 -9.57
N ARG A 26 -0.36 -4.16 -9.59
CA ARG A 26 -0.02 -3.40 -10.80
C ARG A 26 1.42 -2.93 -10.74
N ALA A 27 2.07 -2.84 -11.90
CA ALA A 27 3.39 -2.23 -12.00
C ALA A 27 3.30 -0.72 -11.78
N ALA A 28 4.22 -0.16 -11.01
CA ALA A 28 4.32 1.27 -10.78
C ALA A 28 5.78 1.74 -10.79
N ILE A 29 5.98 3.02 -11.14
CA ILE A 29 7.29 3.68 -11.08
C ILE A 29 7.27 4.73 -9.97
N ILE A 30 8.30 4.75 -9.13
CA ILE A 30 8.47 5.82 -8.12
C ILE A 30 8.76 7.15 -8.83
N THR A 31 7.88 8.12 -8.64
CA THR A 31 8.01 9.47 -9.23
C THR A 31 8.45 10.52 -8.22
N GLU A 32 8.19 10.30 -6.93
CA GLU A 32 8.46 11.25 -5.85
C GLU A 32 8.83 10.48 -4.58
N LEU A 33 9.76 11.03 -3.79
CA LEU A 33 10.01 10.57 -2.42
C LEU A 33 9.35 11.55 -1.45
N THR A 34 8.72 11.03 -0.40
CA THR A 34 8.16 11.89 0.64
C THR A 34 9.25 12.70 1.34
N SER A 35 8.91 13.94 1.72
CA SER A 35 9.70 14.75 2.66
C SER A 35 9.16 14.68 4.08
N ASP A 36 8.08 13.91 4.31
CA ASP A 36 7.45 13.77 5.62
C ASP A 36 8.29 12.82 6.51
N PRO A 37 8.90 13.33 7.60
CA PRO A 37 9.68 12.51 8.51
C PRO A 37 8.85 11.48 9.28
N ASN A 38 7.54 11.67 9.41
CA ASN A 38 6.65 10.71 10.08
C ASN A 38 6.31 9.52 9.19
N HIS A 39 6.48 9.66 7.87
CA HIS A 39 6.13 8.63 6.90
C HIS A 39 7.26 8.40 5.88
N PRO A 40 8.49 8.06 6.32
CA PRO A 40 9.71 8.09 5.48
C PRO A 40 9.70 7.11 4.30
N ASN A 41 8.78 6.14 4.30
CA ASN A 41 8.65 5.13 3.26
C ASN A 41 7.46 5.39 2.31
N GLN A 42 6.79 6.54 2.43
CA GLN A 42 5.79 6.94 1.44
C GLN A 42 6.44 7.45 0.16
N VAL A 43 5.83 7.13 -0.97
CA VAL A 43 6.33 7.53 -2.29
C VAL A 43 5.19 8.01 -3.19
N GLY A 44 5.51 8.83 -4.17
CA GLY A 44 4.65 9.07 -5.32
C GLY A 44 4.84 7.97 -6.36
N LEU A 45 3.75 7.52 -6.96
CA LEU A 45 3.73 6.44 -7.94
C LEU A 45 3.01 6.84 -9.22
N ALA A 46 3.61 6.49 -10.35
CA ALA A 46 2.90 6.34 -11.61
C ALA A 46 2.52 4.86 -11.78
N VAL A 47 1.24 4.55 -11.54
CA VAL A 47 0.69 3.19 -11.68
C VAL A 47 0.27 2.97 -13.13
N LEU A 48 0.83 1.93 -13.75
CA LEU A 48 0.65 1.63 -15.17
C LEU A 48 -0.50 0.64 -15.36
N ASN A 49 -1.46 1.00 -16.20
CA ASN A 49 -2.58 0.15 -16.59
C ASN A 49 -2.83 0.18 -18.09
N PRO A 50 -3.41 -0.88 -18.67
CA PRO A 50 -3.82 -0.87 -20.08
C PRO A 50 -4.77 0.29 -20.42
N THR A 51 -5.56 0.75 -19.44
CA THR A 51 -6.54 1.84 -19.60
C THR A 51 -5.96 3.23 -19.29
N GLY A 52 -4.71 3.34 -18.84
CA GLY A 52 -4.08 4.63 -18.54
C GLY A 52 -3.11 4.60 -17.37
N ILE A 53 -2.69 5.79 -16.93
CA ILE A 53 -1.72 5.98 -15.85
C ILE A 53 -2.41 6.70 -14.69
N HIS A 54 -2.26 6.18 -13.48
CA HIS A 54 -2.74 6.83 -12.27
C HIS A 54 -1.56 7.41 -11.50
N LEU A 55 -1.66 8.67 -11.11
CA LEU A 55 -0.60 9.38 -10.40
C LEU A 55 -1.00 9.53 -8.92
N ASN A 56 -0.53 8.61 -8.10
CA ASN A 56 -0.82 8.59 -6.66
C ASN A 56 0.33 9.24 -5.90
N ARG A 57 0.01 10.02 -4.87
CA ARG A 57 1.00 10.62 -3.96
C ARG A 57 0.86 9.99 -2.58
N ALA A 58 1.93 10.07 -1.79
CA ALA A 58 1.95 9.59 -0.40
C ALA A 58 1.52 8.12 -0.24
N VAL A 59 1.90 7.25 -1.18
CA VAL A 59 1.53 5.83 -1.16
C VAL A 59 2.38 5.12 -0.10
N PRO A 60 1.75 4.48 0.92
CA PRO A 60 2.47 3.82 2.00
C PRO A 60 3.14 2.51 1.55
N TYR A 61 4.33 2.25 2.09
CA TYR A 61 5.02 0.98 1.93
C TYR A 61 4.34 -0.12 2.75
N ASN A 62 4.15 -1.29 2.15
CA ASN A 62 3.64 -2.48 2.80
C ASN A 62 4.46 -3.68 2.34
N ASN A 63 5.03 -4.48 3.23
CA ASN A 63 5.81 -5.66 2.85
C ASN A 63 5.02 -6.98 2.92
N GLY A 64 3.72 -6.93 3.19
CA GLY A 64 2.88 -8.12 3.35
C GLY A 64 2.73 -8.60 4.79
N ASP A 65 3.51 -8.06 5.74
CA ASP A 65 3.52 -8.52 7.14
C ASP A 65 2.27 -8.13 7.93
N GLY A 66 1.39 -7.32 7.35
CA GLY A 66 0.12 -6.87 7.92
C GLY A 66 -1.11 -7.67 7.48
N GLN A 67 -0.96 -8.76 6.73
CA GLN A 67 -2.13 -9.55 6.32
C GLN A 67 -2.75 -10.28 7.52
N PRO A 68 -4.10 -10.34 7.61
CA PRO A 68 -4.77 -11.18 8.60
C PRO A 68 -4.24 -12.62 8.54
N GLY A 69 -3.71 -13.13 9.65
CA GLY A 69 -3.12 -14.46 9.73
C GLY A 69 -1.59 -14.54 9.51
N HIS A 70 -0.91 -13.43 9.24
CA HIS A 70 0.55 -13.40 9.21
C HIS A 70 1.13 -13.66 10.62
N PRO A 71 2.27 -14.37 10.78
CA PRO A 71 2.84 -14.67 12.10
C PRO A 71 3.19 -13.45 12.96
N SER A 72 3.38 -12.28 12.34
CA SER A 72 3.59 -11.00 13.06
C SER A 72 2.29 -10.24 13.36
N CYS A 73 1.12 -10.77 12.98
CA CYS A 73 -0.19 -10.23 13.33
C CYS A 73 -0.58 -10.79 14.71
N PRO A 74 -0.65 -9.98 15.77
CA PRO A 74 -0.81 -10.46 17.15
C PRO A 74 -2.26 -10.85 17.48
N ASP A 75 -2.85 -11.75 16.71
CA ASP A 75 -4.23 -12.26 16.83
C ASP A 75 -5.34 -11.27 16.37
N ALA A 76 -6.17 -11.73 15.42
CA ALA A 76 -7.33 -11.03 14.87
C ALA A 76 -8.39 -10.63 15.93
N GLN A 77 -8.41 -11.30 17.08
CA GLN A 77 -9.30 -11.01 18.22
C GLN A 77 -8.80 -9.88 19.13
N SER A 78 -7.50 -9.56 19.09
CA SER A 78 -6.89 -8.43 19.80
C SER A 78 -7.30 -7.06 19.23
N HIS A 79 -7.99 -7.05 18.09
CA HIS A 79 -8.44 -5.84 17.41
C HIS A 79 -9.68 -5.29 18.12
N GLY A 80 -9.44 -4.32 19.02
CA GLY A 80 -10.48 -3.66 19.79
C GLY A 80 -11.64 -3.15 18.93
N GLN A 81 -12.86 -3.29 19.44
CA GLN A 81 -14.05 -2.68 18.88
C GLN A 81 -14.16 -1.23 19.36
N PRO A 82 -14.41 -0.24 18.48
CA PRO A 82 -14.38 -0.34 17.02
C PRO A 82 -12.95 -0.30 16.48
N PHE A 83 -12.70 -1.05 15.40
CA PHE A 83 -11.42 -1.25 14.70
C PHE A 83 -10.72 0.05 14.29
N ARG A 84 -10.11 0.76 15.24
CA ARG A 84 -9.34 1.97 14.96
C ARG A 84 -7.86 1.70 15.22
N TYR A 85 -7.10 1.81 14.13
CA TYR A 85 -5.65 1.85 14.08
C TYR A 85 -4.95 0.50 14.29
N CYS A 86 -4.88 -0.28 13.22
CA CYS A 86 -3.86 -1.30 13.06
C CYS A 86 -2.76 -0.79 12.13
N GLY A 87 -1.49 -0.98 12.53
CA GLY A 87 -0.32 -0.77 11.67
C GLY A 87 -0.29 -1.66 10.41
N CYS A 88 -1.27 -2.54 10.24
CA CYS A 88 -1.54 -3.32 9.03
C CYS A 88 -2.24 -2.55 7.90
N GLY A 89 -2.51 -1.25 8.08
CA GLY A 89 -2.93 -0.38 6.97
C GLY A 89 -4.42 -0.44 6.60
N TRP A 90 -5.26 -1.08 7.44
CA TRP A 90 -6.71 -1.07 7.28
C TRP A 90 -7.41 -0.63 8.57
N THR A 91 -7.71 0.67 8.67
CA THR A 91 -9.06 1.26 8.82
C THR A 91 -8.93 2.67 9.44
N GLU A 92 -9.05 3.67 8.57
CA GLU A 92 -9.97 4.80 8.75
C GLU A 92 -10.58 5.08 7.38
N PRO A 93 -11.75 5.73 7.29
CA PRO A 93 -12.45 6.01 6.03
C PRO A 93 -11.65 7.02 5.20
N THR A 94 -10.60 6.52 4.53
CA THR A 94 -9.99 6.95 3.25
C THR A 94 -8.49 6.58 3.22
N PRO A 95 -8.09 5.36 2.83
CA PRO A 95 -7.00 5.23 1.89
C PRO A 95 -7.64 5.30 0.50
N VAL A 96 -7.88 6.50 0.00
CA VAL A 96 -8.07 6.68 -1.45
C VAL A 96 -6.76 6.23 -2.09
N GLY A 97 -6.72 5.00 -2.62
CA GLY A 97 -5.53 4.45 -3.28
C GLY A 97 -5.17 3.03 -2.87
N GLY A 98 -3.90 2.81 -2.55
CA GLY A 98 -3.33 1.48 -2.35
C GLY A 98 -2.01 1.55 -1.59
N THR A 99 -1.30 0.43 -1.53
CA THR A 99 0.03 0.31 -0.91
C THR A 99 1.07 -0.05 -1.98
N TRP A 100 2.36 0.02 -1.63
CA TRP A 100 3.42 -0.42 -2.53
C TRP A 100 4.44 -1.34 -1.85
N HIS A 101 5.05 -2.22 -2.64
CA HIS A 101 6.08 -3.14 -2.19
C HIS A 101 7.13 -3.39 -3.26
N TRP A 102 8.28 -3.91 -2.84
CA TRP A 102 9.31 -4.34 -3.78
C TRP A 102 8.85 -5.60 -4.54
N PRO A 103 9.16 -5.73 -5.83
CA PRO A 103 8.96 -6.98 -6.55
C PRO A 103 9.72 -8.11 -5.84
N GLU A 104 9.15 -9.32 -5.83
CA GLU A 104 9.84 -10.51 -5.36
C GLU A 104 11.13 -10.70 -6.16
N ARG A 105 12.22 -11.07 -5.48
CA ARG A 105 13.44 -11.49 -6.15
C ARG A 105 13.24 -12.94 -6.58
N THR A 106 12.95 -13.16 -7.85
CA THR A 106 13.12 -14.48 -8.49
C THR A 106 14.59 -14.85 -8.56
#